data_AF-A0A450SKM7-F1
#
_entry.id   AF-A0A450SKM7-F1
#
_cell.length_a   1.000
_cell.length_b   1.000
_cell.length_c   1.000
_cell.angle_alpha   90.00
_cell.angle_beta   90.00
_cell.angle_gamma   90.00
#
_symmetry.space_group_name_H-M   'P 1'
#
loop_
_entity.id
_entity.type
_entity.pdbx_description
1 polymer ?
#
loop_
_entity_poly.entity_id
_entity_poly.type
_entity_poly.pdbx_seq_one_letter_code
_entity_poly.pdbx_strand_id
1 'polypeptide(L)' 'MGPVQQAIEDSLQQGLQQGLQQGKREKAVDVAKAALDEGMEIRIVSKISGLSEEEIRKLLIH' A
#
# COMPACT_ATOMS: atom_id res chain seq x y z
N MET A 1 9.28 -33.89 0.83
CA MET A 1 9.43 -32.61 1.55
C MET A 1 9.21 -32.89 3.03
N GLY A 2 10.18 -32.55 3.89
CA GLY A 2 10.05 -32.72 5.34
C GLY A 2 9.40 -31.50 6.00
N PRO A 3 8.91 -31.62 7.25
CA PRO A 3 8.17 -30.54 7.93
C PRO A 3 8.97 -29.23 8.07
N VAL A 4 10.29 -29.32 8.23
CA VAL A 4 11.17 -28.13 8.30
C VAL A 4 11.24 -27.39 6.96
N GLN A 5 11.25 -28.12 5.85
CA GLN A 5 11.32 -27.51 4.52
C GLN A 5 10.02 -26.76 4.18
N GLN A 6 8.87 -27.35 4.52
CA GLN A 6 7.57 -26.69 4.39
C GLN A 6 7.49 -25.42 5.25
N ALA A 7 7.92 -25.47 6.50
CA ALA A 7 7.90 -24.29 7.37
C ALA A 7 8.77 -23.14 6.83
N ILE A 8 9.94 -23.45 6.23
CA ILE A 8 10.81 -22.46 5.60
C ILE A 8 10.12 -21.85 4.38
N GLU A 9 9.55 -22.68 3.50
CA GLU A 9 8.83 -22.23 2.29
C GLU A 9 7.64 -21.34 2.66
N ASP A 10 6.83 -21.76 3.63
CA ASP A 10 5.66 -21.01 4.09
C ASP A 10 6.04 -19.65 4.67
N SER A 11 7.06 -19.63 5.55
CA SER A 11 7.51 -18.38 6.18
C SER A 11 8.10 -17.39 5.18
N LEU A 12 8.84 -17.88 4.17
CA LEU A 12 9.37 -17.05 3.10
C LEU A 12 8.24 -16.48 2.24
N GLN A 13 7.26 -17.32 1.87
CA GLN A 13 6.11 -16.88 1.10
C GLN A 13 5.29 -15.84 1.84
N GLN A 14 5.05 -16.03 3.15
CA GLN A 14 4.36 -15.06 4.00
C GLN A 14 5.12 -13.73 4.05
N GLY A 15 6.43 -13.75 4.28
CA GLY A 15 7.26 -12.55 4.32
C GLY A 15 7.24 -11.79 2.98
N LEU A 16 7.36 -12.50 1.86
CA LEU A 16 7.26 -11.90 0.52
C LEU A 16 5.88 -11.28 0.27
N GLN A 17 4.80 -11.96 0.66
CA GLN A 17 3.44 -11.45 0.50
C GLN A 17 3.21 -10.20 1.34
N GLN A 18 3.67 -10.19 2.59
CA GLN A 18 3.58 -9.03 3.47
C GLN A 18 4.37 -7.84 2.90
N GLY A 19 5.61 -8.07 2.47
CA GLY A 19 6.44 -7.03 1.86
C GLY A 19 5.82 -6.44 0.59
N LEU A 20 5.27 -7.29 -0.28
CA LEU A 20 4.56 -6.83 -1.49
C LEU A 20 3.30 -6.02 -1.16
N GLN A 21 2.53 -6.44 -0.15
CA GLN A 21 1.32 -5.72 0.26
C GLN A 21 1.67 -4.37 0.89
N GLN A 22 2.67 -4.33 1.77
CA GLN A 22 3.17 -3.11 2.39
C GLN A 22 3.69 -2.14 1.33
N GLY A 23 4.57 -2.59 0.43
CA GLY A 23 5.13 -1.74 -0.62
C GLY A 23 4.07 -1.20 -1.58
N LYS A 24 3.04 -2.00 -1.93
CA LYS A 24 1.89 -1.50 -2.70
C LYS A 24 1.12 -0.40 -1.95
N ARG A 25 0.90 -0.57 -0.64
CA ARG A 25 0.18 0.40 0.19
C ARG A 25 0.98 1.69 0.36
N GLU A 26 2.28 1.60 0.64
CA GLU A 26 3.19 2.74 0.76
C GLU A 26 3.23 3.54 -0.54
N LYS A 27 3.44 2.87 -1.69
CA LYS A 27 3.41 3.52 -2.99
C LYS A 27 2.09 4.24 -3.26
N ALA A 28 0.96 3.64 -2.90
CA ALA A 28 -0.34 4.29 -3.04
C ALA A 28 -0.45 5.56 -2.19
N VAL A 29 0.09 5.56 -0.96
CA VAL A 29 0.15 6.76 -0.10
C VAL A 29 1.04 7.83 -0.71
N ASP A 30 2.23 7.47 -1.19
CA ASP A 30 3.18 8.43 -1.75
C ASP A 30 2.62 9.11 -3.00
N VAL A 31 1.99 8.33 -3.89
CA VAL A 31 1.28 8.86 -5.06
C VAL A 31 0.14 9.78 -4.64
N ALA A 32 -0.63 9.40 -3.61
CA ALA A 32 -1.73 10.24 -3.13
C ALA A 32 -1.24 11.57 -2.56
N LYS A 33 -0.18 11.55 -1.74
CA LYS A 33 0.44 12.75 -1.17
C LYS A 33 0.97 13.67 -2.25
N ALA A 34 1.78 13.14 -3.18
CA ALA A 34 2.33 13.92 -4.28
C ALA A 34 1.22 14.57 -5.13
N ALA A 35 0.14 13.85 -5.43
CA ALA A 35 -0.98 14.40 -6.19
C ALA A 35 -1.75 15.49 -5.41
N LEU A 36 -1.90 15.35 -4.09
CA LEU A 36 -2.49 16.38 -3.23
C LEU A 36 -1.59 17.63 -3.16
N ASP A 37 -0.27 17.45 -3.07
CA ASP A 37 0.70 18.54 -3.04
C ASP A 37 0.69 19.35 -4.35
N GLU A 38 0.41 18.68 -5.48
CA GLU A 38 0.14 19.31 -6.79
C GLU A 38 -1.25 19.96 -6.90
N GLY A 39 -2.05 19.96 -5.82
CA GLY A 39 -3.35 20.61 -5.76
C GLY A 39 -4.50 19.84 -6.43
N MET A 40 -4.33 18.55 -6.71
CA MET A 40 -5.38 17.73 -7.33
C MET A 40 -6.55 17.47 -6.37
N GLU A 41 -7.77 17.40 -6.91
CA GLU A 41 -8.95 17.07 -6.13
C GLU A 41 -8.92 15.63 -5.59
N ILE A 42 -9.43 15.43 -4.36
CA ILE A 42 -9.47 14.14 -3.65
C ILE A 42 -10.04 13.01 -4.53
N ARG A 43 -11.09 13.29 -5.32
CA ARG A 43 -11.71 12.30 -6.21
C ARG A 43 -10.74 11.83 -7.31
N ILE A 44 -9.91 12.73 -7.84
CA ILE A 44 -8.90 12.41 -8.85
C ILE A 44 -7.74 11.65 -8.20
N VAL A 45 -7.28 12.12 -7.04
CA VAL A 45 -6.25 11.45 -6.24
C VAL A 45 -6.66 10.00 -5.92
N SER A 46 -7.92 9.77 -5.55
CA SER A 46 -8.48 8.44 -5.27
C SER A 46 -8.35 7.50 -6.46
N LYS A 47 -8.70 7.97 -7.66
CA LYS A 47 -8.60 7.18 -8.89
C LYS A 47 -7.15 6.83 -9.26
N ILE A 48 -6.21 7.76 -9.07
CA ILE A 48 -4.80 7.57 -9.46
C ILE A 48 -4.05 6.70 -8.45
N SER A 49 -4.24 6.96 -7.16
CA SER A 49 -3.55 6.23 -6.08
C SER A 49 -4.17 4.86 -5.80
N GLY A 50 -5.44 4.64 -6.16
CA GLY A 50 -6.19 3.45 -5.80
C GLY A 50 -6.64 3.42 -4.32
N LEU A 51 -6.48 4.54 -3.59
CA LEU A 51 -6.99 4.69 -2.23
C LEU A 51 -8.43 5.22 -2.25
N SER A 52 -9.20 4.89 -1.22
CA SER A 52 -10.51 5.50 -1.01
C SER A 52 -10.39 6.98 -0.66
N GLU A 53 -11.43 7.77 -0.95
CA GLU A 53 -11.47 9.19 -0.55
C GLU A 53 -11.33 9.36 0.97
N GLU A 54 -11.82 8.40 1.78
CA GLU A 54 -11.66 8.40 3.23
C GLU A 54 -10.20 8.23 3.66
N GLU A 55 -9.48 7.30 3.04
CA GLU A 55 -8.05 7.12 3.31
C GLU A 55 -7.24 8.34 2.93
N ILE A 56 -7.58 9.00 1.82
CA ILE A 56 -6.92 10.24 1.38
C ILE A 56 -7.20 11.38 2.37
N ARG A 57 -8.45 11.52 2.85
CA ARG A 57 -8.78 12.53 3.87
C ARG A 57 -8.00 12.33 5.17
N LYS A 58 -7.69 11.08 5.56
CA LYS A 58 -6.83 10.80 6.72
C LYS A 58 -5.39 11.26 6.52
N LEU A 59 -4.90 11.36 5.28
CA LEU A 59 -3.55 11.87 4.99
C LEU A 59 -3.44 13.39 5.19
N LEU A 60 -4.56 14.12 5.16
CA LEU A 60 -4.62 15.58 5.33
C LEU A 60 -4.69 16.02 6.80
N ILE A 61 -4.92 15.09 7.72
CA ILE A 61 -5.03 15.36 9.16
C ILE A 61 -3.66 15.05 9.78
N HIS A 62 -2.96 16.09 10.23
CA HIS A 62 -1.73 15.99 11.02
C HIS A 62 -2.04 16.12 12.51
#